data_AF-A0A420J840-F1
#
_entry.id   AF-A0A420J840-F1
#
_cell.length_a   1.000
_cell.length_b   1.000
_cell.length_c   1.000
_cell.angle_alpha   90.00
_cell.angle_beta   90.00
_cell.angle_gamma   90.00
#
_symmetry.space_group_name_H-M   'P 1'
#
loop_
_entity.id
_entity.type
_entity.pdbx_description
1 polymer ?
#
loop_
_entity_poly.entity_id
_entity_poly.type
_entity_poly.pdbx_seq_one_letter_code
_entity_poly.pdbx_strand_id
1 'polypeptide(L)'
;MQQINHYRFVDGLSELFLNGKMRKNSSALHTLCNSEIEQVNRDIRAVIHEIKEGNQERKILLVLDGVDFLLAAGDNCSSVKMEDMILDLREEAYATVLVVSADLPLVASLKSPLECEHSAFLLSMAHQSELIMSLRTLDTGTAKDVSGELRITCKPMDNHQTKHEDKEFLYFIGSKSNLELFERGEQVTIV
;
A
#
# COMPACT_ATOMS: atom_id res chain seq x y z
N MET A 1 18.46 -27.54 7.05
CA MET A 1 17.09 -27.00 6.83
C MET A 1 17.24 -25.59 6.31
N GLN A 2 17.02 -25.35 5.01
CA GLN A 2 16.96 -24.00 4.47
C GLN A 2 15.62 -23.38 4.90
N GLN A 3 15.68 -22.25 5.59
CA GLN A 3 14.51 -21.49 6.00
C GLN A 3 13.81 -20.98 4.74
N ILE A 4 12.58 -21.42 4.51
CA ILE A 4 11.76 -20.92 3.42
C ILE A 4 11.40 -19.48 3.79
N ASN A 5 12.06 -18.51 3.15
CA ASN A 5 11.67 -17.11 3.30
C ASN A 5 10.29 -16.92 2.65
N HIS A 6 9.28 -16.75 3.50
CA HIS A 6 7.90 -16.55 3.10
C HIS A 6 7.65 -15.18 2.46
N TYR A 7 8.57 -14.24 2.63
CA TYR A 7 8.50 -12.89 2.06
C TYR A 7 9.82 -12.51 1.39
N ARG A 8 9.72 -11.61 0.40
CA ARG A 8 10.85 -10.89 -0.20
C ARG A 8 10.61 -9.40 0.03
N PHE A 9 11.58 -8.71 0.60
CA PHE A 9 11.53 -7.27 0.79
C PHE A 9 12.29 -6.57 -0.34
N VAL A 10 11.67 -5.52 -0.91
CA VAL A 10 12.31 -4.63 -1.88
C VAL A 10 12.41 -3.25 -1.23
N ASP A 11 13.63 -2.76 -1.05
CA ASP A 11 13.91 -1.43 -0.52
C ASP A 11 13.67 -0.39 -1.61
N GLY A 12 12.57 0.36 -1.48
CA GLY A 12 12.18 1.40 -2.42
C GLY A 12 12.71 2.79 -2.12
N LEU A 13 13.53 2.99 -1.07
CA LEU A 13 13.91 4.34 -0.61
C LEU A 13 15.41 4.57 -0.51
N SER A 14 16.19 3.62 0.03
CA SER A 14 17.58 3.88 0.43
C SER A 14 18.49 4.35 -0.70
N GLU A 15 18.27 3.86 -1.94
CA GLU A 15 19.09 4.22 -3.10
C GLU A 15 18.28 4.79 -4.29
N LEU A 16 16.98 5.05 -4.11
CA LEU A 16 16.05 5.38 -5.21
C LEU A 16 16.53 6.57 -6.07
N PHE A 17 17.14 7.58 -5.44
CA PHE A 17 17.58 8.82 -6.10
C PHE A 17 19.09 8.87 -6.38
N LEU A 18 19.82 7.76 -6.23
CA LEU A 18 21.28 7.73 -6.43
C LEU A 18 21.68 7.48 -7.90
N ASN A 19 20.72 7.26 -8.81
CA ASN A 19 20.92 7.09 -10.26
C ASN A 19 22.01 6.07 -10.61
N GLY A 20 22.17 5.02 -9.80
CA GLY A 20 23.16 3.95 -9.97
C GLY A 20 24.64 4.38 -9.90
N LYS A 21 24.95 5.67 -9.74
CA LYS A 21 26.32 6.21 -9.75
C LYS A 21 27.12 5.87 -8.49
N MET A 22 26.44 5.46 -7.44
CA MET A 22 27.01 5.10 -6.12
C MET A 22 26.91 3.60 -5.82
N ARG A 23 26.81 2.73 -6.83
CA ARG A 23 26.91 1.27 -6.61
C ARG A 23 28.31 0.89 -6.13
N LYS A 24 28.54 0.95 -4.82
CA LYS A 24 29.56 0.12 -4.18
C LYS A 24 29.14 -1.34 -4.40
N ASN A 25 30.10 -2.24 -4.58
CA ASN A 25 29.95 -3.66 -4.94
C ASN A 25 29.13 -4.56 -3.97
N SER A 26 28.16 -4.02 -3.24
CA SER A 26 27.21 -4.77 -2.41
C SER A 26 25.89 -4.92 -3.17
N SER A 27 25.78 -6.05 -3.86
CA SER A 27 24.57 -6.55 -4.50
C SER A 27 23.43 -6.76 -3.48
N ALA A 28 22.73 -5.69 -3.10
CA ALA A 28 21.35 -5.85 -2.66
C ALA A 28 20.50 -5.92 -3.93
N LEU A 29 20.25 -7.15 -4.41
CA LEU A 29 19.45 -7.43 -5.62
C LEU A 29 18.00 -6.88 -5.56
N HIS A 30 17.62 -6.25 -4.43
CA HIS A 30 16.27 -5.86 -4.09
C HIS A 30 16.18 -4.40 -3.62
N THR A 31 17.07 -3.52 -4.10
CA THR A 31 16.99 -2.09 -3.82
C THR A 31 16.72 -1.33 -5.11
N LEU A 32 15.66 -0.52 -5.12
CA LEU A 32 15.34 0.37 -6.24
C LEU A 32 16.37 1.51 -6.29
N CYS A 33 16.88 1.78 -7.49
CA CYS A 33 18.00 2.71 -7.70
C CYS A 33 17.69 3.88 -8.64
N ASN A 34 16.44 3.96 -9.13
CA ASN A 34 15.99 4.94 -10.09
C ASN A 34 14.53 5.30 -9.81
N SER A 35 14.25 6.59 -9.70
CA SER A 35 12.94 7.19 -9.44
C SER A 35 12.02 7.28 -10.66
N GLU A 36 12.49 6.94 -11.85
CA GLU A 36 11.65 6.83 -13.04
C GLU A 36 10.67 5.66 -12.90
N ILE A 37 9.37 5.96 -13.03
CA ILE A 37 8.27 5.00 -12.84
C ILE A 37 8.43 3.72 -13.67
N GLU A 38 8.96 3.85 -14.90
CA GLU A 38 9.18 2.72 -15.79
C GLU A 38 10.29 1.80 -15.29
N GLN A 39 11.32 2.35 -14.66
CA GLN A 39 12.40 1.55 -14.07
C GLN A 39 11.93 0.87 -12.80
N VAL A 40 11.16 1.57 -11.96
CA VAL A 40 10.51 0.98 -10.77
C VAL A 40 9.64 -0.21 -11.16
N ASN A 41 8.77 -0.05 -12.17
CA ASN A 41 7.94 -1.13 -12.70
C ASN A 41 8.79 -2.34 -13.14
N ARG A 42 9.81 -2.11 -13.97
CA ARG A 42 10.72 -3.16 -14.45
C ARG A 42 11.43 -3.89 -13.31
N ASP A 43 11.93 -3.16 -12.32
CA ASP A 43 12.68 -3.73 -11.21
C ASP A 43 11.78 -4.59 -10.32
N ILE A 44 10.56 -4.15 -10.02
CA ILE A 44 9.59 -4.93 -9.24
C ILE A 44 9.19 -6.19 -10.02
N ARG A 45 8.91 -6.08 -11.33
CA ARG A 45 8.59 -7.25 -12.18
C ARG A 45 9.74 -8.24 -12.23
N ALA A 46 10.98 -7.78 -12.34
CA ALA A 46 12.16 -8.65 -12.31
C ALA A 46 12.23 -9.48 -11.01
N VAL A 47 11.95 -8.85 -9.85
CA VAL A 47 11.89 -9.55 -8.57
C VAL A 47 10.72 -10.56 -8.52
N ILE A 48 9.55 -10.20 -9.05
CA ILE A 48 8.41 -11.12 -9.15
C ILE A 48 8.77 -12.35 -10.01
N HIS A 49 9.40 -12.15 -11.16
CA HIS A 49 9.83 -13.24 -12.03
C HIS A 49 10.88 -14.13 -11.34
N GLU A 50 11.89 -13.56 -10.67
CA GLU A 50 12.89 -14.32 -9.90
C GLU A 50 12.21 -15.22 -8.82
N ILE A 51 11.18 -14.70 -8.15
CA ILE A 51 10.42 -15.48 -7.15
C ILE A 51 9.64 -16.63 -7.80
N LYS A 52 9.13 -16.43 -9.02
CA LYS A 52 8.38 -17.44 -9.79
C LYS A 52 9.26 -18.46 -10.50
N GLU A 53 10.55 -18.20 -10.73
CA GLU A 53 11.48 -19.14 -11.39
C GLU A 53 11.52 -20.51 -10.68
N GLY A 54 11.37 -20.54 -9.35
CA GLY A 54 11.33 -21.78 -8.58
C GLY A 54 9.98 -22.50 -8.55
N ASN A 55 8.88 -21.81 -8.89
CA ASN A 55 7.53 -22.36 -8.96
C ASN A 55 6.60 -21.37 -9.69
N GLN A 56 6.24 -21.67 -10.94
CA GLN A 56 5.38 -20.80 -11.75
C GLN A 56 3.95 -20.64 -11.21
N GLU A 57 3.45 -21.59 -10.42
CA GLU A 57 2.12 -21.53 -9.79
C GLU A 57 2.11 -20.77 -8.45
N ARG A 58 3.27 -20.24 -8.02
CA ARG A 58 3.37 -19.52 -6.75
C ARG A 58 2.52 -18.25 -6.78
N LYS A 59 1.53 -18.19 -5.89
CA LYS A 59 0.71 -17.00 -5.66
C LYS A 59 1.51 -15.96 -4.89
N ILE A 60 1.64 -14.76 -5.46
CA ILE A 60 2.36 -13.63 -4.84
C ILE A 60 1.34 -12.58 -4.40
N LEU A 61 1.37 -12.24 -3.12
CA LEU A 61 0.73 -11.04 -2.58
C LEU A 61 1.75 -9.90 -2.66
N LEU A 62 1.51 -8.94 -3.54
CA LEU A 62 2.35 -7.75 -3.67
C LEU A 62 1.84 -6.68 -2.70
N VAL A 63 2.70 -6.20 -1.81
CA VAL A 63 2.39 -5.06 -0.93
C VAL A 63 3.26 -3.89 -1.35
N LEU A 64 2.63 -2.82 -1.80
CA LEU A 64 3.31 -1.56 -2.13
C LEU A 64 2.97 -0.54 -1.05
N ASP A 65 3.98 -0.21 -0.25
CA ASP A 65 3.84 0.73 0.86
C ASP A 65 4.39 2.11 0.48
N GLY A 66 3.53 3.12 0.47
CA GLY A 66 3.93 4.51 0.20
C GLY A 66 4.32 4.80 -1.26
N VAL A 67 3.77 4.06 -2.23
CA VAL A 67 4.12 4.24 -3.66
C VAL A 67 3.70 5.62 -4.20
N ASP A 68 2.71 6.25 -3.58
CA ASP A 68 2.24 7.61 -3.83
C ASP A 68 3.31 8.68 -3.63
N PHE A 69 4.35 8.39 -2.84
CA PHE A 69 5.51 9.26 -2.71
C PHE A 69 6.19 9.59 -4.06
N LEU A 70 6.10 8.68 -5.04
CA LEU A 70 6.63 8.90 -6.39
C LEU A 70 5.93 10.05 -7.12
N LEU A 71 4.68 10.41 -6.78
CA LEU A 71 4.03 11.60 -7.34
C LEU A 71 4.71 12.90 -6.89
N ALA A 72 5.31 12.90 -5.69
CA ALA A 72 5.98 14.06 -5.13
C ALA A 72 7.45 14.16 -5.53
N ALA A 73 8.14 13.01 -5.60
CA ALA A 73 9.60 12.98 -5.75
C ALA A 73 10.08 12.26 -7.02
N GLY A 74 9.22 11.48 -7.68
CA GLY A 74 9.56 10.69 -8.85
C GLY A 74 9.77 11.54 -10.10
N ASP A 75 10.68 11.09 -10.97
CA ASP A 75 10.97 11.78 -12.22
C ASP A 75 9.85 11.54 -13.24
N ASN A 76 9.24 12.63 -13.74
CA ASN A 76 8.16 12.60 -14.73
C ASN A 76 6.99 11.67 -14.33
N CYS A 77 6.66 11.59 -13.04
CA CYS A 77 5.58 10.78 -12.52
C CYS A 77 4.24 11.52 -12.61
N SER A 78 3.17 10.80 -12.97
CA SER A 78 1.79 11.30 -12.94
C SER A 78 0.85 10.21 -12.46
N SER A 79 -0.36 10.59 -12.04
CA SER A 79 -1.43 9.66 -11.65
C SER A 79 -1.68 8.59 -12.70
N VAL A 80 -1.74 8.97 -13.98
CA VAL A 80 -1.96 8.06 -15.12
C VAL A 80 -0.84 7.04 -15.23
N LYS A 81 0.43 7.47 -15.19
CA LYS A 81 1.57 6.55 -15.28
C LYS A 81 1.65 5.60 -14.09
N MET A 82 1.26 6.09 -12.91
CA MET A 82 1.17 5.22 -11.73
C MET A 82 0.04 4.21 -11.86
N GLU A 83 -1.12 4.60 -12.37
CA GLU A 83 -2.22 3.69 -12.65
C GLU A 83 -1.79 2.60 -13.63
N ASP A 84 -1.11 2.97 -14.72
CA ASP A 84 -0.56 2.02 -15.70
C ASP A 84 0.44 1.05 -15.05
N MET A 85 1.38 1.55 -14.22
CA MET A 85 2.30 0.70 -13.48
C MET A 85 1.57 -0.27 -12.54
N ILE A 86 0.56 0.20 -11.80
CA ILE A 86 -0.19 -0.68 -10.90
C ILE A 86 -0.95 -1.76 -11.68
N LEU A 87 -1.50 -1.41 -12.86
CA LEU A 87 -2.16 -2.37 -13.73
C LEU A 87 -1.19 -3.46 -14.20
N ASP A 88 -0.03 -3.07 -14.71
CA ASP A 88 1.04 -4.01 -15.13
C ASP A 88 1.45 -4.96 -13.98
N LEU A 89 1.60 -4.42 -12.77
CA LEU A 89 1.97 -5.22 -11.60
C LEU A 89 0.86 -6.18 -11.15
N ARG A 90 -0.41 -5.80 -11.33
CA ARG A 90 -1.56 -6.68 -11.04
C ARG A 90 -1.66 -7.84 -12.03
N GLU A 91 -1.17 -7.70 -13.25
CA GLU A 91 -1.09 -8.83 -14.19
C GLU A 91 -0.07 -9.89 -13.75
N GLU A 92 0.95 -9.47 -13.00
CA GLU A 92 2.04 -10.35 -12.55
C GLU A 92 1.83 -10.88 -11.12
N ALA A 93 1.04 -10.23 -10.29
CA ALA A 93 0.75 -10.65 -8.91
C ALA A 93 -0.59 -11.39 -8.80
N TYR A 94 -0.74 -12.23 -7.77
CA TYR A 94 -2.03 -12.87 -7.47
C TYR A 94 -3.01 -11.87 -6.83
N ALA A 95 -2.50 -11.00 -5.97
CA ALA A 95 -3.24 -9.91 -5.35
C ALA A 95 -2.27 -8.77 -5.01
N THR A 96 -2.78 -7.54 -5.00
CA THR A 96 -1.99 -6.34 -4.70
C THR A 96 -2.65 -5.55 -3.59
N VAL A 97 -1.88 -5.20 -2.56
CA VAL A 97 -2.26 -4.29 -1.48
C VAL A 97 -1.48 -3.00 -1.67
N LEU A 98 -2.19 -1.89 -1.75
CA LEU A 98 -1.62 -0.55 -1.83
C LEU A 98 -1.83 0.14 -0.49
N VAL A 99 -0.77 0.69 0.09
CA VAL A 99 -0.85 1.61 1.23
C VAL A 99 -0.53 2.99 0.70
N VAL A 100 -1.51 3.89 0.77
CA VAL A 100 -1.47 5.23 0.16
C VAL A 100 -1.89 6.25 1.20
N SER A 101 -1.24 7.41 1.21
CA SER A 101 -1.58 8.52 2.10
C SER A 101 -2.95 9.10 1.75
N ALA A 102 -3.84 9.27 2.73
CA ALA A 102 -5.18 9.84 2.55
C ALA A 102 -5.39 11.13 3.36
N ASP A 103 -4.31 11.86 3.64
CA ASP A 103 -4.33 13.08 4.43
C ASP A 103 -5.19 14.16 3.78
N LEU A 104 -6.06 14.80 4.57
CA LEU A 104 -7.04 15.77 4.07
C LEU A 104 -6.42 16.86 3.14
N PRO A 105 -5.23 17.44 3.43
CA PRO A 105 -4.60 18.39 2.52
C PRO A 105 -4.24 17.80 1.15
N LEU A 106 -3.91 16.51 1.06
CA LEU A 106 -3.55 15.87 -0.21
C LEU A 106 -4.75 15.52 -1.07
N VAL A 107 -5.94 15.37 -0.46
CA VAL A 107 -7.16 14.92 -1.16
C VAL A 107 -8.23 16.00 -1.36
N ALA A 108 -8.26 17.05 -0.53
CA ALA A 108 -9.40 17.97 -0.51
C ALA A 108 -9.14 19.35 -1.13
N SER A 109 -7.92 19.89 -1.08
CA SER A 109 -7.68 21.26 -1.52
C SER A 109 -7.56 21.41 -3.03
N LEU A 110 -6.96 20.44 -3.73
CA LEU A 110 -6.76 20.45 -5.20
C LEU A 110 -6.16 21.77 -5.72
N LYS A 111 -5.30 22.41 -4.93
CA LYS A 111 -4.69 23.72 -5.21
C LYS A 111 -3.33 23.62 -5.88
N SER A 112 -2.64 22.49 -5.71
CA SER A 112 -1.34 22.24 -6.33
C SER A 112 -1.42 21.08 -7.32
N PRO A 113 -0.53 21.03 -8.33
CA PRO A 113 -0.45 19.88 -9.23
C PRO A 113 -0.27 18.56 -8.47
N LEU A 114 0.54 18.56 -7.40
CA LEU A 114 0.72 17.37 -6.57
C LEU A 114 -0.59 16.91 -5.92
N GLU A 115 -1.37 17.83 -5.34
CA GLU A 115 -2.68 17.49 -4.77
C GLU A 115 -3.64 16.93 -5.82
N CYS A 116 -3.66 17.51 -7.02
CA CYS A 116 -4.49 17.02 -8.12
C CYS A 116 -4.09 15.61 -8.55
N GLU A 117 -2.80 15.36 -8.79
CA GLU A 117 -2.29 14.05 -9.20
C GLU A 117 -2.48 13.00 -8.09
N HIS A 118 -2.21 13.35 -6.84
CA HIS A 118 -2.42 12.47 -5.68
C HIS A 118 -3.88 12.10 -5.51
N SER A 119 -4.77 13.08 -5.58
CA SER A 119 -6.22 12.86 -5.47
C SER A 119 -6.74 11.99 -6.61
N ALA A 120 -6.28 12.25 -7.84
CA ALA A 120 -6.65 11.46 -9.01
C ALA A 120 -6.19 10.00 -8.85
N PHE A 121 -4.94 9.78 -8.47
CA PHE A 121 -4.40 8.43 -8.24
C PHE A 121 -5.15 7.69 -7.13
N LEU A 122 -5.33 8.32 -5.95
CA LEU A 122 -6.04 7.71 -4.83
C LEU A 122 -7.49 7.35 -5.21
N LEU A 123 -8.21 8.24 -5.90
CA LEU A 123 -9.59 8.00 -6.31
C LEU A 123 -9.70 6.88 -7.34
N SER A 124 -8.79 6.85 -8.33
CA SER A 124 -8.70 5.74 -9.30
C SER A 124 -8.46 4.40 -8.59
N MET A 125 -7.49 4.36 -7.67
CA MET A 125 -7.19 3.14 -6.91
C MET A 125 -8.35 2.69 -6.03
N ALA A 126 -9.02 3.62 -5.35
CA ALA A 126 -10.22 3.33 -4.56
C ALA A 126 -11.34 2.72 -5.43
N HIS A 127 -11.62 3.32 -6.59
CA HIS A 127 -12.67 2.83 -7.50
C HIS A 127 -12.38 1.43 -8.06
N GLN A 128 -11.11 1.11 -8.30
CA GLN A 128 -10.69 -0.20 -8.80
C GLN A 128 -10.59 -1.27 -7.71
N SER A 129 -10.53 -0.87 -6.43
CA SER A 129 -10.31 -1.79 -5.32
C SER A 129 -11.55 -2.63 -4.99
N GLU A 130 -11.35 -3.90 -4.66
CA GLU A 130 -12.40 -4.78 -4.14
C GLU A 130 -12.68 -4.54 -2.64
N LEU A 131 -11.67 -4.05 -1.92
CA LEU A 131 -11.71 -3.78 -0.51
C LEU A 131 -10.86 -2.55 -0.21
N ILE A 132 -11.44 -1.60 0.54
CA ILE A 132 -10.77 -0.38 0.99
C ILE A 132 -10.72 -0.40 2.50
N MET A 133 -9.53 -0.22 3.07
CA MET A 133 -9.33 -0.01 4.51
C MET A 133 -8.88 1.43 4.74
N SER A 134 -9.65 2.19 5.51
CA SER A 134 -9.30 3.54 5.93
C SER A 134 -9.00 3.55 7.41
N LEU A 135 -7.79 3.96 7.76
CA LEU A 135 -7.40 4.25 9.14
C LEU A 135 -7.46 5.75 9.36
N ARG A 136 -8.15 6.19 10.41
CA ARG A 136 -8.22 7.59 10.80
C ARG A 136 -8.03 7.73 12.30
N THR A 137 -7.42 8.84 12.71
CA THR A 137 -7.47 9.27 14.12
C THR A 137 -8.87 9.75 14.44
N LEU A 138 -9.27 9.70 15.72
CA LEU A 138 -10.54 10.28 16.16
C LEU A 138 -10.51 11.81 15.99
N ASP A 139 -11.60 12.39 15.47
CA ASP A 139 -11.74 13.84 15.29
C ASP A 139 -11.65 14.61 16.62
N THR A 140 -11.98 13.95 17.73
CA THR A 140 -11.91 14.50 19.09
C THR A 140 -10.51 14.46 19.70
N GLY A 141 -9.52 13.92 19.00
CA GLY A 141 -8.19 13.63 19.54
C GLY A 141 -8.08 12.25 20.18
N THR A 142 -6.88 11.92 20.69
CA THR A 142 -6.57 10.59 21.24
C THR A 142 -7.29 10.35 22.56
N ALA A 143 -7.93 9.19 22.68
CA ALA A 143 -8.44 8.70 23.95
C ALA A 143 -7.39 7.81 24.62
N LYS A 144 -7.51 7.59 25.93
CA LYS A 144 -6.57 6.73 26.67
C LYS A 144 -6.54 5.29 26.13
N ASP A 145 -7.69 4.79 25.71
CA ASP A 145 -7.89 3.39 25.35
C ASP A 145 -8.36 3.22 23.89
N VAL A 146 -8.31 4.28 23.07
CA VAL A 146 -8.63 4.24 21.64
C VAL A 146 -7.65 5.12 20.87
N SER A 147 -6.95 4.51 19.92
CA SER A 147 -6.00 5.17 19.03
C SER A 147 -6.67 5.76 17.79
N GLY A 148 -7.70 5.11 17.25
CA GLY A 148 -8.41 5.59 16.07
C GLY A 148 -9.57 4.70 15.62
N GLU A 149 -10.06 4.98 14.41
CA GLU A 149 -11.09 4.20 13.71
C GLU A 149 -10.46 3.49 12.50
N LEU A 150 -10.85 2.23 12.30
CA LEU A 150 -10.63 1.45 11.09
C LEU A 150 -11.98 1.24 10.41
N ARG A 151 -12.12 1.72 9.18
CA ARG A 151 -13.27 1.46 8.31
C ARG A 151 -12.87 0.52 7.20
N ILE A 152 -13.66 -0.54 7.01
CA ILE A 152 -13.53 -1.48 5.90
C ILE A 152 -14.76 -1.29 5.00
N THR A 153 -14.53 -0.94 3.75
CA THR A 153 -15.57 -0.84 2.72
C THR A 153 -15.29 -1.88 1.65
N CYS A 154 -16.30 -2.70 1.33
CA CYS A 154 -16.17 -3.78 0.37
C CYS A 154 -16.96 -3.46 -0.90
N LYS A 155 -16.42 -3.81 -2.06
CA LYS A 155 -17.14 -3.73 -3.31
C LYS A 155 -18.33 -4.71 -3.27
N PRO A 156 -19.55 -4.29 -3.65
CA PRO A 156 -20.68 -5.20 -3.73
C PRO A 156 -20.39 -6.34 -4.71
N MET A 157 -20.46 -7.58 -4.24
CA MET A 157 -20.34 -8.77 -5.07
C MET A 157 -21.74 -9.33 -5.33
N ASP A 158 -22.11 -9.51 -6.60
CA ASP A 158 -23.43 -10.05 -6.98
C ASP A 158 -23.61 -11.54 -6.60
N ASN A 159 -22.53 -12.21 -6.21
CA ASN A 159 -22.55 -13.63 -5.84
C ASN A 159 -23.07 -13.87 -4.42
N HIS A 160 -24.16 -14.62 -4.33
CA HIS A 160 -24.94 -14.93 -3.12
C HIS A 160 -24.23 -15.80 -2.06
N GLN A 161 -22.91 -16.00 -2.14
CA GLN A 161 -22.20 -16.99 -1.30
C GLN A 161 -21.40 -16.39 -0.15
N THR A 162 -21.03 -15.10 -0.19
CA THR A 162 -20.41 -14.39 0.94
C THR A 162 -20.65 -12.89 0.78
N LYS A 163 -21.56 -12.31 1.60
CA LYS A 163 -21.67 -10.86 1.71
C LYS A 163 -20.44 -10.36 2.47
N HIS A 164 -19.51 -9.73 1.76
CA HIS A 164 -18.56 -8.84 2.40
C HIS A 164 -19.32 -7.58 2.81
N GLU A 165 -19.54 -7.40 4.11
CA GLU A 165 -20.25 -6.25 4.65
C GLU A 165 -19.26 -5.18 5.10
N ASP A 166 -19.66 -3.93 4.92
CA ASP A 166 -18.92 -2.79 5.43
C ASP A 166 -18.85 -2.88 6.96
N LYS A 167 -17.68 -2.57 7.52
CA LYS A 167 -17.42 -2.63 8.97
C LYS A 167 -16.68 -1.40 9.46
N GLU A 168 -16.99 -1.00 10.69
CA GLU A 168 -16.30 0.04 11.43
C GLU A 168 -15.81 -0.50 12.77
N PHE A 169 -14.53 -0.30 13.06
CA PHE A 169 -13.88 -0.70 14.30
C PHE A 169 -13.21 0.50 14.94
N LEU A 170 -13.19 0.52 16.27
CA LEU A 170 -12.20 1.28 17.03
C LEU A 170 -10.96 0.42 17.20
N TYR A 171 -9.77 1.01 17.11
CA TYR A 171 -8.53 0.30 17.36
C TYR A 171 -7.70 0.98 18.44
N PHE A 172 -6.97 0.17 19.21
CA PHE A 172 -6.02 0.62 20.22
C PHE A 172 -4.66 -0.03 20.00
N ILE A 173 -3.61 0.80 19.98
CA ILE A 173 -2.21 0.36 19.90
C ILE A 173 -1.55 0.58 21.25
N GLY A 174 -1.29 -0.51 21.96
CA GLY A 174 -0.61 -0.50 23.25
C GLY A 174 0.91 -0.37 23.15
N SER A 175 1.56 -0.12 24.28
CA SER A 175 3.03 0.10 24.41
C SER A 175 3.94 -1.09 24.02
N LYS A 176 3.38 -2.23 23.59
CA LYS A 176 4.12 -3.45 23.21
C LYS A 176 3.73 -3.99 21.83
N SER A 177 3.23 -3.14 20.94
CA SER A 177 2.70 -3.53 19.63
C SER A 177 1.49 -4.47 19.70
N ASN A 178 0.76 -4.46 20.82
CA ASN A 178 -0.53 -5.11 20.92
C ASN A 178 -1.56 -4.24 20.19
N LEU A 179 -2.28 -4.83 19.25
CA LEU A 179 -3.39 -4.22 18.53
C LEU A 179 -4.69 -4.86 19.00
N GLU A 180 -5.60 -4.03 19.50
CA GLU A 180 -6.96 -4.44 19.88
C GLU A 180 -7.97 -3.76 18.96
N LEU A 181 -9.01 -4.50 18.56
CA LEU A 181 -10.10 -4.03 17.69
C LEU A 181 -11.42 -4.22 18.41
N PHE A 182 -12.28 -3.19 18.35
CA PHE A 182 -13.59 -3.17 18.99
C PHE A 182 -14.65 -2.78 17.96
N GLU A 183 -15.72 -3.56 17.81
CA GLU A 183 -16.84 -3.15 16.96
C GLU A 183 -17.57 -1.96 17.58
N ARG A 184 -17.94 -0.98 16.75
CA ARG A 184 -18.61 0.23 17.23
C ARG A 184 -20.01 -0.11 17.76
N GLY A 185 -20.16 -0.11 19.09
CA GLY A 185 -21.43 -0.38 19.77
C GLY A 185 -21.40 -1.50 20.80
N GLU A 186 -20.31 -2.29 20.86
CA GLU A 186 -20.08 -3.18 22.01
C GLU A 186 -19.65 -2.36 23.24
N GLN A 187 -20.27 -2.63 24.39
CA GLN A 187 -19.79 -2.10 25.67
C GLN A 187 -18.47 -2.80 26.02
N VAL A 188 -17.36 -2.18 25.65
CA VAL A 188 -16.04 -2.63 26.06
C VAL A 188 -15.88 -2.31 27.55
N THR A 189 -16.04 -3.31 28.42
CA THR A 189 -15.59 -3.22 29.80
C THR A 189 -14.09 -3.47 29.81
N ILE A 190 -13.30 -2.40 29.74
CA ILE A 190 -11.86 -2.48 29.90
C ILE A 190 -11.59 -2.58 31.41
N VAL A 191 -11.08 -3.74 31.84
CA VAL A 191 -10.69 -4.04 33.24
C VAL A 191 -9.23 -3.70 33.45
#